data_AF-A0AAU6Z1J9-F1
#
_entry.id   AF-A0AAU6Z1J9-F1
#
_cell.length_a   1.000
_cell.length_b   1.000
_cell.length_c   1.000
_cell.angle_alpha   90.00
_cell.angle_beta   90.00
_cell.angle_gamma   90.00
#
_symmetry.space_group_name_H-M   'P 1'
#
loop_
_entity.id
_entity.type
_entity.pdbx_description
1 polymer ?
#
loop_
_entity_poly.entity_id
_entity_poly.type
_entity_poly.pdbx_seq_one_letter_code
_entity_poly.pdbx_strand_id
1 'polypeptide(L)'
;MSSEVQFDEKRRRVVRGLLVATVRKDTAQPRKRRMFAIGLITAGSLALGTGAFATAGQLGWIALPCTSQEACSPSYAPVPSWPVNDSGQTYGVQGDSPVAPVLVRVMATNGKEGYAFSMELQGPQPTSPEDAAKNFSTPRPNRQVPVYLSDGRTQIGVFQAG
;
A
#
# COMPACT_ATOMS: atom_id res chain seq x y z
N MET A 1 -17.47 -9.04 -31.70
CA MET A 1 -18.47 -7.95 -31.68
C MET A 1 -18.12 -7.05 -30.51
N SER A 2 -17.26 -6.05 -30.73
CA SER A 2 -16.86 -5.09 -29.69
C SER A 2 -17.76 -3.86 -29.80
N SER A 3 -18.61 -3.65 -28.81
CA SER A 3 -19.44 -2.45 -28.71
C SER A 3 -18.56 -1.27 -28.32
N GLU A 4 -18.23 -0.44 -29.30
CA GLU A 4 -17.59 0.85 -29.09
C GLU A 4 -18.55 1.76 -28.31
N VAL A 5 -18.14 2.21 -27.12
CA VAL A 5 -18.93 3.14 -26.31
C VAL A 5 -18.91 4.50 -26.99
N GLN A 6 -19.91 4.78 -27.81
CA GLN A 6 -20.10 6.10 -28.41
C GLN A 6 -20.54 7.10 -27.34
N PHE A 7 -19.60 7.93 -26.88
CA PHE A 7 -19.91 9.04 -25.99
C PHE A 7 -20.58 10.16 -26.77
N ASP A 8 -21.79 10.55 -26.34
CA ASP A 8 -22.53 11.67 -26.90
C ASP A 8 -21.73 12.99 -26.77
N GLU A 9 -21.45 13.63 -27.91
CA GLU A 9 -20.61 14.85 -27.99
C GLU A 9 -21.22 16.03 -27.20
N LYS A 10 -22.55 16.05 -27.05
CA LYS A 10 -23.26 17.07 -26.28
C LYS A 10 -22.98 16.88 -24.78
N ARG A 11 -23.00 15.65 -24.27
CA ARG A 11 -22.59 15.34 -22.88
C ARG A 11 -21.13 15.70 -22.64
N ARG A 12 -20.24 15.39 -23.59
CA ARG A 12 -18.81 15.71 -23.45
C ARG A 12 -18.57 17.21 -23.29
N ARG A 13 -19.28 18.02 -24.08
CA ARG A 13 -19.20 19.50 -24.00
C ARG A 13 -19.66 20.03 -22.64
N VAL A 14 -20.76 19.49 -22.10
CA VAL A 14 -21.29 19.91 -20.80
C VAL A 14 -20.33 19.54 -19.66
N VAL A 15 -19.84 18.29 -19.65
CA VAL A 15 -18.89 17.83 -18.62
C VAL A 15 -17.61 18.66 -18.66
N ARG A 16 -17.06 18.90 -19.85
CA ARG A 16 -15.85 19.72 -20.01
C ARG A 16 -16.08 21.17 -19.55
N GLY A 17 -17.25 21.75 -19.85
CA GLY A 17 -17.61 23.09 -19.40
C GLY A 17 -17.66 23.21 -17.87
N LEU A 18 -18.28 22.24 -17.21
CA LEU A 18 -18.32 22.19 -15.74
C LEU A 18 -16.92 22.01 -15.13
N LEU A 19 -16.11 21.13 -15.70
CA LEU A 19 -14.77 20.84 -15.18
C LEU A 19 -13.83 22.05 -15.30
N VAL A 20 -13.88 22.75 -16.44
CA VAL A 20 -13.09 23.98 -16.65
C VAL A 20 -13.57 25.12 -15.74
N ALA A 21 -14.87 25.23 -15.51
CA ALA A 21 -15.43 26.23 -14.59
C ALA A 21 -14.99 25.99 -13.13
N THR A 22 -14.92 24.73 -12.71
CA THR A 22 -14.42 24.35 -11.37
C THR A 22 -12.93 24.65 -11.24
N VAL A 23 -12.09 24.21 -12.18
CA VAL A 23 -10.63 24.40 -12.11
C VAL A 23 -10.23 25.88 -12.07
N ARG A 24 -10.93 26.75 -12.82
CA ARG A 24 -10.65 28.20 -12.80
C ARG A 24 -10.88 28.85 -11.44
N LYS A 25 -11.80 28.33 -10.62
CA LYS A 25 -12.07 28.88 -9.29
C LYS A 25 -10.97 28.55 -8.28
N ASP A 26 -10.28 27.42 -8.44
CA ASP A 26 -9.23 26.98 -7.52
C ASP A 26 -7.84 27.59 -7.82
N THR A 27 -7.61 28.08 -9.04
CA THR A 27 -6.29 28.62 -9.43
C THR A 27 -6.03 30.08 -9.03
N ALA A 28 -6.93 30.72 -8.28
CA ALA A 28 -6.77 32.11 -7.84
C ALA A 28 -6.37 32.24 -6.35
N GLN A 29 -5.24 31.63 -5.95
CA GLN A 29 -4.59 31.98 -4.69
C GLN A 29 -3.09 32.28 -4.90
N PRO A 30 -2.65 33.55 -4.83
CA PRO A 30 -1.23 33.88 -4.88
C PRO A 30 -0.54 33.38 -3.62
N ARG A 31 0.35 32.39 -3.78
CA ARG A 31 1.22 31.86 -2.71
C ARG A 31 2.18 32.93 -2.20
N LYS A 32 1.83 33.61 -1.11
CA LYS A 32 2.81 34.41 -0.35
C LYS A 32 3.74 33.45 0.41
N ARG A 33 4.98 33.32 -0.07
CA ARG A 33 6.09 32.67 0.63
C ARG A 33 6.28 33.32 2.00
N ARG A 34 6.10 32.57 3.08
CA ARG A 34 6.59 32.94 4.42
C ARG A 34 7.53 31.84 4.89
N MET A 35 8.82 32.16 4.92
CA MET A 35 9.84 31.33 5.54
C MET A 35 9.60 31.34 7.05
N PHE A 36 9.51 30.16 7.67
CA PHE A 36 9.59 30.01 9.12
C PHE A 36 11.03 29.67 9.48
N ALA A 37 11.74 30.66 10.03
CA ALA A 37 12.98 30.43 10.75
C ALA A 37 12.64 29.83 12.12
N ILE A 38 13.25 28.70 12.44
CA ILE A 38 13.16 27.98 13.71
C ILE A 38 13.90 28.80 14.77
N GLY A 39 13.20 29.21 15.82
CA GLY A 39 13.76 29.87 17.00
C GLY A 39 13.37 29.13 18.27
N LEU A 40 14.36 28.52 18.94
CA LEU A 40 14.31 27.92 20.27
C LEU A 40 13.90 28.93 21.34
N ILE A 41 12.93 28.61 22.21
CA ILE A 41 12.88 29.10 23.61
C ILE A 41 12.38 27.98 24.54
N THR A 42 13.19 27.69 25.54
CA THR A 42 12.95 26.85 26.71
C THR A 42 12.04 27.53 27.76
N ALA A 43 11.41 26.68 28.58
CA ALA A 43 10.99 26.90 29.97
C ALA A 43 9.57 27.45 30.28
N GLY A 44 8.82 26.66 31.06
CA GLY A 44 8.18 27.17 32.29
C GLY A 44 6.65 27.26 32.33
N SER A 45 6.09 26.55 33.31
CA SER A 45 4.90 26.88 34.15
C SER A 45 3.58 26.14 33.87
N LEU A 46 3.16 25.38 34.90
CA LEU A 46 1.80 24.95 35.20
C LEU A 46 0.83 26.15 35.33
N ALA A 47 -0.43 25.98 34.89
CA ALA A 47 -1.58 26.62 35.52
C ALA A 47 -2.88 25.84 35.23
N LEU A 48 -3.59 25.51 36.30
CA LEU A 48 -4.90 24.85 36.36
C LEU A 48 -6.03 25.85 36.00
N GLY A 49 -7.13 25.33 35.44
CA GLY A 49 -8.48 25.72 35.89
C GLY A 49 -9.30 26.71 35.05
N THR A 50 -10.48 26.22 34.65
CA THR A 50 -11.77 26.92 34.47
C THR A 50 -11.88 28.07 33.47
N GLY A 51 -12.80 27.93 32.50
CA GLY A 51 -13.38 29.07 31.79
C GLY A 51 -14.13 28.66 30.53
N ALA A 52 -15.45 28.62 30.62
CA ALA A 52 -16.37 28.27 29.55
C ALA A 52 -16.17 29.10 28.27
N PHE A 53 -16.10 28.43 27.11
CA PHE A 53 -16.44 29.09 25.85
C PHE A 53 -17.92 28.86 25.56
N ALA A 54 -18.66 29.94 25.71
CA ALA A 54 -20.06 30.09 25.34
C ALA A 54 -20.27 29.95 23.83
N THR A 55 -21.52 29.64 23.50
CA THR A 55 -22.06 29.17 22.22
C THR A 55 -22.04 30.15 21.05
N ALA A 56 -22.02 29.54 19.86
CA ALA A 56 -22.73 29.91 18.62
C ALA A 56 -22.25 31.13 17.83
N GLY A 57 -21.61 30.85 16.69
CA GLY A 57 -21.43 31.85 15.65
C GLY A 57 -20.50 31.40 14.53
N GLN A 58 -21.00 30.55 13.62
CA GLN A 58 -20.85 30.65 12.15
C GLN A 58 -21.15 29.30 11.50
N LEU A 59 -22.38 29.20 11.00
CA LEU A 59 -22.78 28.22 10.00
C LEU A 59 -21.90 28.41 8.75
N GLY A 60 -20.91 27.54 8.59
CA GLY A 60 -20.09 27.46 7.39
C GLY A 60 -19.56 26.06 7.11
N TRP A 61 -20.01 25.05 7.85
CA TRP A 61 -19.59 23.67 7.66
C TRP A 61 -20.84 22.94 7.20
N ILE A 62 -20.89 22.56 5.93
CA ILE A 62 -21.80 21.47 5.55
C ILE A 62 -21.25 20.26 6.30
N ALA A 63 -21.82 19.95 7.46
CA ALA A 63 -21.75 18.61 7.99
C ALA A 63 -22.52 17.76 6.99
N LEU A 64 -21.80 17.12 6.06
CA LEU A 64 -22.37 15.94 5.40
C LEU A 64 -22.75 15.01 6.55
N PRO A 65 -24.02 14.63 6.74
CA PRO A 65 -24.26 13.47 7.56
C PRO A 65 -23.59 12.34 6.80
N CYS A 66 -22.44 11.89 7.29
CA CYS A 66 -21.99 10.55 6.99
C CYS A 66 -23.04 9.64 7.64
N THR A 67 -24.15 9.41 6.95
CA THR A 67 -25.09 8.34 7.27
C THR A 67 -24.42 7.04 6.86
N SER A 68 -23.36 6.68 7.57
CA SER A 68 -22.72 5.36 7.63
C SER A 68 -21.34 5.53 8.28
N GLN A 69 -21.37 5.82 9.57
CA GLN A 69 -20.33 5.32 10.47
C GLN A 69 -20.44 3.80 10.70
N GLU A 70 -21.23 3.07 9.88
CA GLU A 70 -20.93 1.69 9.51
C GLU A 70 -19.71 1.71 8.58
N ALA A 71 -18.60 2.00 9.24
CA ALA A 71 -17.24 1.85 8.82
C ALA A 71 -17.07 1.00 7.56
N CYS A 72 -16.48 1.61 6.52
CA CYS A 72 -15.46 0.93 5.75
C CYS A 72 -14.36 0.46 6.71
N SER A 73 -14.64 -0.57 7.52
CA SER A 73 -13.60 -1.28 8.24
C SER A 73 -12.85 -2.04 7.16
N PRO A 74 -11.54 -1.77 6.93
CA PRO A 74 -10.74 -2.71 6.18
C PRO A 74 -10.93 -4.09 6.82
N SER A 75 -11.51 -5.02 6.05
CA SER A 75 -11.54 -6.42 6.45
C SER A 75 -10.12 -6.93 6.33
N TYR A 76 -9.36 -6.88 7.43
CA TYR A 76 -8.05 -7.51 7.48
C TYR A 76 -8.24 -9.00 7.65
N ALA A 77 -7.75 -9.77 6.68
CA ALA A 77 -7.58 -11.20 6.88
C ALA A 77 -6.58 -11.41 8.05
N PRO A 78 -6.89 -12.30 9.00
CA PRO A 78 -5.99 -12.58 10.11
C PRO A 78 -4.66 -13.12 9.59
N VAL A 79 -3.55 -12.64 10.15
CA VAL A 79 -2.23 -13.20 9.89
C VAL A 79 -2.09 -14.48 10.73
N PRO A 80 -1.80 -15.64 10.11
CA PRO A 80 -1.56 -16.87 10.85
C PRO A 80 -0.41 -16.71 11.85
N SER A 81 -0.52 -17.39 12.99
CA SER A 81 0.63 -17.51 13.90
C SER A 81 1.62 -18.51 13.30
N TRP A 82 2.69 -18.01 12.70
CA TRP A 82 3.80 -18.83 12.22
C TRP A 82 4.86 -19.06 13.30
N PRO A 83 5.47 -20.24 13.34
CA PRO A 83 6.64 -20.47 14.16
C PRO A 83 7.82 -19.57 13.71
N VAL A 84 8.70 -19.28 14.65
CA VAL A 84 9.88 -18.42 14.48
C VAL A 84 11.13 -19.23 14.78
N ASN A 85 12.13 -19.15 13.93
CA ASN A 85 13.41 -19.84 14.12
C ASN A 85 14.38 -19.05 15.01
N ASP A 86 15.55 -19.61 15.31
CA ASP A 86 16.58 -18.99 16.16
C ASP A 86 17.15 -17.67 15.58
N SER A 87 16.94 -17.42 14.28
CA SER A 87 17.31 -16.16 13.61
C SER A 87 16.19 -15.10 13.66
N GLY A 88 15.05 -15.40 14.31
CA GLY A 88 13.90 -14.51 14.35
C GLY A 88 13.03 -14.50 13.08
N GLN A 89 13.21 -15.48 12.18
CA GLN A 89 12.47 -15.53 10.91
C GLN A 89 11.23 -16.41 11.04
N THR A 90 10.10 -15.94 10.51
CA THR A 90 8.86 -16.74 10.42
C THR A 90 8.94 -17.74 9.28
N TYR A 91 8.45 -18.96 9.51
CA TYR A 91 8.44 -20.00 8.49
C TYR A 91 7.12 -20.75 8.41
N GLY A 92 6.69 -21.15 7.21
CA GLY A 92 5.44 -21.89 7.05
C GLY A 92 4.82 -21.82 5.67
N VAL A 93 3.51 -22.09 5.63
CA VAL A 93 2.66 -21.91 4.45
C VAL A 93 1.92 -20.57 4.57
N GLN A 94 1.80 -19.85 3.46
CA GLN A 94 1.05 -18.59 3.43
C GLN A 94 -0.47 -18.83 3.57
N GLY A 95 -1.00 -19.87 2.90
CA GLY A 95 -2.45 -20.10 2.84
C GLY A 95 -3.19 -18.91 2.23
N ASP A 96 -4.35 -18.56 2.82
CA ASP A 96 -5.16 -17.42 2.41
C ASP A 96 -4.69 -16.09 3.04
N SER A 97 -3.54 -16.07 3.71
CA SER A 97 -3.04 -14.87 4.35
C SER A 97 -2.52 -13.87 3.30
N PRO A 98 -2.86 -12.57 3.41
CA PRO A 98 -2.33 -11.53 2.54
C PRO A 98 -0.83 -11.29 2.76
N VAL A 99 -0.28 -11.81 3.86
CA VAL A 99 1.13 -11.71 4.22
C VAL A 99 1.76 -13.09 4.09
N ALA A 100 2.98 -13.17 3.56
CA ALA A 100 3.75 -14.41 3.52
C ALA A 100 4.75 -14.45 4.69
N PRO A 101 5.07 -15.64 5.24
CA PRO A 101 6.23 -15.78 6.13
C PRO A 101 7.53 -15.42 5.40
N VAL A 102 8.59 -15.16 6.16
CA VAL A 102 9.92 -14.91 5.59
C VAL A 102 10.41 -16.13 4.81
N LEU A 103 10.18 -17.32 5.37
CA LEU A 103 10.53 -18.62 4.81
C LEU A 103 9.25 -19.36 4.40
N VAL A 104 9.03 -19.47 3.09
CA VAL A 104 7.84 -20.12 2.51
C VAL A 104 8.17 -21.56 2.18
N ARG A 105 7.31 -22.48 2.60
CA ARG A 105 7.45 -23.91 2.32
C ARG A 105 7.37 -24.18 0.82
N VAL A 106 8.35 -24.94 0.31
CA VAL A 106 8.46 -25.33 -1.10
C VAL A 106 8.98 -26.77 -1.22
N MET A 107 8.76 -27.39 -2.39
CA MET A 107 9.35 -28.68 -2.74
C MET A 107 10.55 -28.45 -3.66
N ALA A 108 11.73 -28.89 -3.24
CA ALA A 108 12.94 -28.80 -4.05
C ALA A 108 12.90 -29.78 -5.24
N THR A 109 13.73 -29.54 -6.24
CA THR A 109 13.91 -30.38 -7.44
C THR A 109 14.37 -31.80 -7.12
N ASN A 110 14.97 -32.01 -5.94
CA ASN A 110 15.36 -33.32 -5.43
C ASN A 110 14.24 -34.03 -4.64
N GLY A 111 13.02 -33.49 -4.65
CA GLY A 111 11.85 -34.05 -3.96
C GLY A 111 11.80 -33.81 -2.45
N LYS A 112 12.79 -33.11 -1.88
CA LYS A 112 12.79 -32.76 -0.44
C LYS A 112 11.94 -31.53 -0.19
N GLU A 113 11.12 -31.59 0.85
CA GLU A 113 10.39 -30.44 1.36
C GLU A 113 11.31 -29.56 2.21
N GLY A 114 11.23 -28.25 2.01
CA GLY A 114 11.98 -27.26 2.78
C GLY A 114 11.37 -25.87 2.65
N TYR A 115 12.20 -24.85 2.85
CA TYR A 115 11.76 -23.46 2.88
C TYR A 115 12.65 -22.58 2.00
N ALA A 116 12.03 -21.70 1.21
CA ALA A 116 12.71 -20.70 0.41
C ALA A 116 12.38 -19.30 0.93
N PHE A 117 13.29 -18.35 0.76
CA PHE A 117 13.02 -16.97 1.13
C PHE A 117 11.93 -16.37 0.24
N SER A 118 10.90 -15.77 0.83
CA SER A 118 9.80 -15.16 0.09
C SER A 118 10.28 -14.07 -0.87
N MET A 119 11.31 -13.32 -0.50
CA MET A 119 11.94 -12.31 -1.35
C MET A 119 12.63 -12.90 -2.59
N GLU A 120 13.16 -14.12 -2.51
CA GLU A 120 13.83 -14.79 -3.64
C GLU A 120 12.81 -15.42 -4.60
N LEU A 121 11.67 -15.87 -4.05
CA LEU A 121 10.53 -16.34 -4.84
C LEU A 121 9.94 -15.20 -5.67
N GLN A 122 9.86 -13.99 -5.11
CA GLN A 122 9.44 -12.80 -5.84
C GLN A 122 10.50 -12.46 -6.91
N GLY A 123 10.08 -12.42 -8.17
CA GLY A 123 10.94 -12.04 -9.29
C GLY A 123 11.42 -10.59 -9.19
N PRO A 124 12.35 -10.17 -10.08
CA PRO A 124 12.75 -8.78 -10.16
C PRO A 124 11.51 -7.89 -10.32
N GLN A 125 11.35 -6.92 -9.42
CA GLN A 125 10.28 -5.95 -9.52
C GLN A 125 10.67 -4.86 -10.51
N PRO A 126 9.74 -4.45 -11.39
CA PRO A 126 10.01 -3.35 -12.32
C PRO A 126 10.24 -2.04 -11.57
N THR A 127 11.21 -1.25 -12.02
CA THR A 127 11.55 0.04 -11.41
C THR A 127 10.91 1.24 -12.11
N SER A 128 10.31 1.03 -13.29
CA SER A 128 9.57 2.04 -14.04
C SER A 128 8.35 1.44 -14.76
N PRO A 129 7.36 2.26 -15.19
CA PRO A 129 6.23 1.80 -15.99
C PRO A 129 6.65 1.16 -17.32
N GLU A 130 7.67 1.70 -17.99
CA GLU A 130 8.22 1.15 -19.22
C GLU A 130 8.88 -0.21 -18.98
N ASP A 131 9.58 -0.36 -17.85
CA ASP A 131 10.17 -1.62 -17.43
C ASP A 131 9.11 -2.66 -17.06
N ALA A 132 8.00 -2.24 -16.44
CA ALA A 132 6.85 -3.10 -16.20
C ALA A 132 6.27 -3.63 -17.52
N ALA A 133 6.05 -2.76 -18.51
CA ALA A 133 5.52 -3.17 -19.81
C ALA A 133 6.43 -4.19 -20.53
N LYS A 134 7.75 -4.03 -20.40
CA LYS A 134 8.72 -5.01 -20.90
C LYS A 134 8.61 -6.33 -20.15
N ASN A 135 8.60 -6.29 -18.81
CA ASN A 135 8.50 -7.47 -17.94
C ASN A 135 7.19 -8.26 -18.09
N PHE A 136 6.11 -7.63 -18.58
CA PHE A 136 4.87 -8.33 -18.95
C PHE A 136 4.93 -9.01 -20.32
N SER A 137 5.72 -8.44 -21.24
CA SER A 137 5.79 -8.91 -22.63
C SER A 137 6.89 -9.96 -22.86
N THR A 138 7.86 -10.05 -21.95
CA THR A 138 8.96 -11.01 -22.02
C THR A 138 8.71 -12.21 -21.10
N PRO A 139 8.89 -13.46 -21.59
CA PRO A 139 8.91 -14.63 -20.72
C PRO A 139 10.00 -14.50 -19.67
N ARG A 140 9.66 -14.76 -18.41
CA ARG A 140 10.65 -14.76 -17.33
C ARG A 140 11.54 -16.00 -17.47
N PRO A 141 12.87 -15.86 -17.35
CA PRO A 141 13.75 -17.02 -17.32
C PRO A 141 13.52 -17.82 -16.04
N ASN A 142 13.68 -19.14 -16.11
CA ASN A 142 13.69 -19.98 -14.92
C ASN A 142 14.84 -19.56 -13.99
N ARG A 143 14.50 -19.30 -12.74
CA ARG A 143 15.42 -18.94 -11.66
C ARG A 143 15.57 -20.10 -10.71
N GLN A 144 16.80 -20.33 -10.27
CA GLN A 144 17.11 -21.29 -9.23
C GLN A 144 17.06 -20.58 -7.88
N VAL A 145 16.14 -21.00 -7.01
CA VAL A 145 15.97 -20.48 -5.66
C VAL A 145 16.47 -21.53 -4.66
N PRO A 146 17.43 -21.22 -3.78
CA PRO A 146 17.90 -22.17 -2.78
C PRO A 146 16.79 -22.55 -1.80
N VAL A 147 16.77 -23.82 -1.40
CA VAL A 147 15.81 -24.37 -0.42
C VAL A 147 16.57 -24.76 0.85
N TYR A 148 16.11 -24.27 1.99
CA TYR A 148 16.71 -24.43 3.31
C TYR A 148 15.83 -25.27 4.25
N LEU A 149 16.37 -25.67 5.40
CA LEU A 149 15.58 -26.12 6.54
C LEU A 149 14.86 -24.94 7.21
N SER A 150 14.05 -25.23 8.23
CA SER A 150 13.35 -24.21 9.03
C SER A 150 14.30 -23.23 9.75
N ASP A 151 15.58 -23.58 9.87
CA ASP A 151 16.63 -22.73 10.43
C ASP A 151 17.01 -21.53 9.51
N GLY A 152 16.59 -21.57 8.23
CA GLY A 152 16.91 -20.55 7.23
C GLY A 152 18.39 -20.49 6.85
N ARG A 153 19.20 -21.50 7.22
CA ARG A 153 20.66 -21.52 7.04
C ARG A 153 21.15 -22.79 6.35
N THR A 154 20.57 -23.93 6.68
CA THR A 154 21.01 -25.21 6.13
C THR A 154 20.35 -25.47 4.79
N GLN A 155 21.10 -25.30 3.69
CA GLN A 155 20.58 -25.57 2.34
C GLN A 155 20.44 -27.07 2.09
N ILE A 156 19.27 -27.49 1.60
CA ILE A 156 18.91 -28.89 1.32
C ILE A 156 18.57 -29.15 -0.16
N GLY A 157 18.44 -28.11 -0.98
CA GLY A 157 18.10 -28.24 -2.38
C GLY A 157 17.94 -26.91 -3.11
N VAL A 158 17.26 -26.99 -4.26
CA VAL A 158 16.95 -25.86 -5.14
C VAL A 158 15.51 -26.01 -5.64
N PHE A 159 14.79 -24.91 -5.76
CA PHE A 159 13.46 -24.79 -6.34
C PHE A 159 13.58 -24.03 -7.68
N GLN A 160 12.88 -24.47 -8.72
CA GLN A 160 12.84 -23.76 -10.00
C GLN A 160 11.61 -22.85 -10.06
N ALA A 161 11.84 -21.54 -10.08
CA ALA A 161 10.81 -20.51 -10.21
C ALA A 161 10.80 -19.94 -11.64
N GLY A 162 9.69 -20.08 -12.36
CA GLY A 162 9.47 -19.54 -13.71
C GLY A 162 8.39 -18.47 -13.74
#